data_AF-A0A914MJJ4-F1
#
_entry.id   AF-A0A914MJJ4-F1
#
_cell.length_a   1.000
_cell.length_b   1.000
_cell.length_c   1.000
_cell.angle_alpha   90.00
_cell.angle_beta   90.00
_cell.angle_gamma   90.00
#
_symmetry.space_group_name_H-M   'P 1'
#
loop_
_entity.id
_entity.type
_entity.pdbx_description
1 polymer ?
#
loop_
_entity_poly.entity_id
_entity_poly.type
_entity_poly.pdbx_seq_one_letter_code
_entity_poly.pdbx_strand_id
1 'polypeptide(L)'
;MVDYKVTYTNHKEFSKLNKSTVRIFTNISNKLFKLPKEEGYYFCEICQRFVCKENKHCFKCGYCTSLDGSLYKHCNYCNKCVKRKYIHCKKCFKCHLKERCYVFKKD
;
A
#
# COMPACT_ATOMS: atom_id res chain seq x y z
N MET A 1 -11.81 -0.20 -1.45
CA MET A 1 -10.91 -1.12 -0.73
C MET A 1 -10.72 -0.61 0.68
N VAL A 2 -11.07 -1.42 1.68
CA VAL A 2 -10.87 -1.13 3.11
C VAL A 2 -9.45 -1.58 3.50
N ASP A 3 -8.75 -0.82 4.35
CA ASP A 3 -7.34 -1.08 4.67
C ASP A 3 -7.12 -2.19 5.72
N TYR A 4 -8.20 -2.83 6.17
CA TYR A 4 -8.17 -3.90 7.15
C TYR A 4 -7.45 -5.15 6.59
N LYS A 5 -6.45 -5.63 7.32
CA LYS A 5 -5.62 -6.79 6.98
C LYS A 5 -6.35 -8.07 7.41
N VAL A 6 -6.99 -8.76 6.46
CA VAL A 6 -7.70 -10.02 6.73
C VAL A 6 -6.70 -11.16 6.91
N THR A 7 -6.74 -11.87 8.04
CA THR A 7 -5.92 -13.07 8.28
C THR A 7 -6.76 -14.34 8.22
N TYR A 8 -6.10 -15.48 8.03
CA TYR A 8 -6.74 -16.80 7.95
C TYR A 8 -6.03 -17.78 8.86
N THR A 9 -6.78 -18.54 9.66
CA THR A 9 -6.21 -19.49 10.63
C THR A 9 -5.44 -20.63 9.95
N ASN A 10 -5.82 -21.01 8.73
CA ASN A 10 -5.25 -22.14 7.98
C ASN A 10 -4.38 -21.74 6.78
N HIS A 11 -4.17 -20.45 6.52
CA HIS A 11 -3.40 -20.03 5.35
C HIS A 11 -1.90 -19.92 5.67
N LYS A 12 -1.06 -20.59 4.87
CA LYS A 12 0.41 -20.65 5.07
C LYS A 12 1.05 -19.25 5.16
N GLU A 13 0.71 -18.35 4.24
CA GLU A 13 1.29 -17.00 4.18
C GLU A 13 0.49 -15.93 4.95
N PHE A 14 -0.84 -15.97 4.88
CA PHE A 14 -1.73 -14.93 5.40
C PHE A 14 -2.31 -15.23 6.79
N SER A 15 -1.69 -16.13 7.54
CA SER A 15 -2.02 -16.37 8.96
C SER A 15 -1.51 -15.27 9.89
N LYS A 16 -0.51 -14.48 9.46
CA LYS A 16 0.07 -13.40 10.27
C LYS A 16 -0.32 -12.03 9.70
N LEU A 17 -0.72 -11.12 10.58
CA LEU A 17 -1.16 -9.76 10.23
C LEU A 17 -0.13 -8.99 9.39
N ASN A 18 1.16 -9.14 9.72
CA ASN A 18 2.27 -8.48 9.02
C ASN A 18 2.58 -9.07 7.63
N LYS A 19 2.03 -10.24 7.31
CA LYS A 19 2.21 -10.92 6.02
C LYS A 19 0.97 -10.87 5.13
N SER A 20 -0.22 -10.62 5.70
CA SER A 20 -1.44 -10.60 4.90
C SER A 20 -1.53 -9.39 3.98
N THR A 21 -1.59 -9.67 2.68
CA THR A 21 -1.90 -8.70 1.64
C THR A 21 -3.39 -8.68 1.29
N VAL A 22 -4.22 -9.49 1.95
CA VAL A 22 -5.65 -9.63 1.66
C VAL A 22 -6.42 -8.45 2.24
N ARG A 23 -7.33 -7.87 1.45
CA ARG A 23 -8.14 -6.69 1.77
C ARG A 23 -9.59 -6.89 1.32
N ILE A 24 -10.49 -6.12 1.91
CA ILE A 24 -11.93 -6.15 1.59
C ILE A 24 -12.21 -5.16 0.45
N PHE A 25 -12.89 -5.64 -0.60
CA PHE A 25 -13.45 -4.83 -1.68
C PHE A 25 -14.96 -4.83 -1.56
N THR A 26 -15.54 -3.64 -1.61
CA THR A 26 -16.96 -3.41 -1.39
C THR A 26 -17.34 -2.08 -2.04
N ASN A 27 -18.61 -1.94 -2.39
CA ASN A 27 -19.24 -0.70 -2.82
C ASN A 27 -19.70 0.17 -1.63
N ILE A 28 -19.66 -0.36 -0.40
CA ILE A 28 -19.96 0.41 0.82
C ILE A 28 -18.90 1.49 1.01
N SER A 29 -19.33 2.70 1.42
CA SER A 29 -18.43 3.81 1.69
C SER A 29 -17.38 3.45 2.74
N ASN A 30 -16.10 3.64 2.40
CA ASN A 30 -14.96 3.40 3.29
C ASN A 30 -15.03 4.22 4.61
N LYS A 31 -15.77 5.34 4.63
CA LYS A 31 -15.93 6.17 5.84
C LYS A 31 -16.69 5.45 6.96
N LEU A 32 -17.54 4.50 6.59
CA LEU A 32 -18.41 3.78 7.52
C LEU A 32 -17.69 2.65 8.27
N PHE A 33 -16.55 2.19 7.75
CA PHE A 33 -15.75 1.14 8.38
C PHE A 33 -14.91 1.72 9.51
N LYS A 34 -15.31 1.45 10.76
CA LYS A 34 -14.51 1.74 11.95
C LYS A 34 -13.56 0.58 12.21
N LEU A 35 -12.26 0.81 12.07
CA LEU A 35 -11.23 -0.22 12.31
C LEU A 35 -10.63 -0.07 13.72
N PRO A 36 -10.26 -1.19 14.37
CA PRO A 36 -9.79 -1.21 15.76
C PRO A 36 -8.48 -0.42 15.94
N LYS A 37 -8.46 0.54 16.87
CA LYS A 37 -7.27 1.38 17.12
C LYS A 37 -6.16 0.59 17.80
N GLU A 38 -6.54 -0.34 18.65
CA GLU A 38 -5.71 -1.29 19.38
C GLU A 38 -4.88 -2.20 18.45
N GLU A 39 -5.37 -2.48 17.25
CA GLU A 39 -4.63 -3.20 16.20
C GLU A 39 -3.73 -2.28 15.34
N GLY A 40 -3.66 -1.00 15.67
CA GLY A 40 -2.81 -0.02 14.99
C GLY A 40 -3.47 0.63 13.77
N TYR A 41 -4.80 0.64 13.66
CA TYR A 41 -5.50 1.45 12.67
C TYR A 41 -5.77 2.87 13.18
N TYR A 42 -5.77 3.84 12.28
CA TYR A 42 -6.11 5.23 12.59
C TYR A 42 -7.00 5.82 11.50
N PHE A 43 -7.78 6.85 11.83
CA PHE A 43 -8.59 7.56 10.86
C PHE A 43 -7.76 8.63 10.16
N CYS A 44 -7.70 8.57 8.82
CA CYS A 44 -7.11 9.63 8.03
C CYS A 44 -8.18 10.66 7.70
N GLU A 45 -8.09 11.85 8.30
CA GLU A 45 -9.04 12.94 8.09
C GLU A 45 -9.13 13.41 6.64
N ILE A 46 -8.03 13.39 5.88
CA ILE A 46 -8.01 13.86 4.49
C ILE A 46 -8.73 12.86 3.57
N CYS A 47 -8.40 11.57 3.71
CA CYS A 47 -9.04 10.50 2.94
C CYS A 47 -10.41 10.10 3.49
N GLN A 48 -10.75 10.59 4.68
CA GLN A 48 -11.97 10.26 5.44
C GLN A 48 -12.18 8.75 5.61
N ARG A 49 -11.14 8.00 5.94
CA ARG A 49 -11.22 6.54 6.11
C ARG A 49 -10.19 6.03 7.12
N PHE A 50 -10.47 4.87 7.72
CA PHE A 50 -9.47 4.16 8.51
C PHE A 50 -8.37 3.55 7.63
N VAL A 51 -7.14 3.64 8.12
CA VAL A 51 -5.91 3.18 7.47
C VAL A 51 -4.99 2.51 8.49
N CYS A 52 -4.15 1.57 8.03
CA CYS A 52 -3.16 0.96 8.91
C CYS A 52 -2.04 1.96 9.24
N LYS A 53 -1.39 1.82 10.41
CA LYS A 53 -0.32 2.71 10.89
C LYS A 53 0.78 2.96 9.86
N GLU A 54 1.11 1.96 9.05
CA GLU A 54 2.14 2.04 8.00
C GLU A 54 1.67 2.77 6.74
N ASN A 55 0.36 2.82 6.47
CA ASN A 55 -0.21 3.51 5.32
C ASN A 55 -0.28 5.01 5.60
N LYS A 56 0.85 5.70 5.39
CA LYS A 56 0.93 7.16 5.54
C LYS A 56 0.28 7.87 4.35
N HIS A 57 -0.50 8.91 4.65
CA HIS A 57 -1.07 9.78 3.63
C HIS A 57 0.04 10.41 2.79
N CYS A 58 -0.10 10.36 1.47
CA CYS A 58 0.80 11.07 0.58
C CYS A 58 0.15 12.38 0.15
N PHE A 59 0.63 13.50 0.69
CA PHE A 59 0.12 14.83 0.34
C PHE A 59 0.26 15.18 -1.14
N LYS A 60 1.30 14.66 -1.81
CA LYS A 60 1.49 14.86 -3.27
C LYS A 60 0.46 14.12 -4.12
N CYS A 61 0.01 12.96 -3.66
CA CYS A 61 -1.03 12.19 -4.35
C CYS A 61 -2.44 12.50 -3.84
N GLY A 62 -2.57 13.23 -2.72
CA GLY A 62 -3.85 13.48 -2.06
C GLY A 62 -4.52 12.23 -1.47
N TYR A 63 -3.80 11.13 -1.29
CA TYR A 63 -4.39 9.87 -0.83
C TYR A 63 -3.43 8.98 -0.01
N CYS A 64 -4.00 8.10 0.81
CA CYS A 64 -3.27 7.00 1.47
C CYS A 64 -3.13 5.83 0.49
N THR A 65 -1.96 5.72 -0.15
CA THR A 65 -1.76 4.90 -1.36
C THR A 65 -1.22 3.50 -1.11
N SER A 66 -0.83 3.13 0.11
CA SER A 66 -0.33 1.77 0.37
C SER A 66 -1.46 0.77 0.16
N LEU A 67 -1.17 -0.27 -0.63
CA LEU A 67 -2.15 -1.30 -1.00
C LEU A 67 -2.05 -2.55 -0.12
N ASP A 68 -0.83 -2.92 0.25
CA ASP A 68 -0.52 -4.11 1.05
C ASP A 68 -0.24 -3.75 2.51
N GLY A 69 -0.49 -2.50 2.92
CA GLY A 69 -0.21 -2.02 4.27
C GLY A 69 1.28 -1.95 4.60
N SER A 70 2.16 -1.99 3.59
CA SER A 70 3.58 -1.70 3.75
C SER A 70 3.87 -0.21 3.53
N LEU A 71 5.10 0.22 3.80
CA LEU A 71 5.51 1.61 3.58
C LEU A 71 5.69 1.89 2.07
N TYR A 72 5.04 2.95 1.59
CA TYR A 72 5.20 3.47 0.23
C TYR A 72 5.94 4.81 0.29
N LYS A 73 6.62 5.15 -0.80
CA LYS A 73 7.22 6.48 -1.00
C LYS A 73 6.70 7.07 -2.31
N HIS A 74 6.53 8.38 -2.34
CA HIS A 74 6.19 9.08 -3.58
C HIS A 74 7.43 9.16 -4.48
N CYS A 75 7.29 8.77 -5.75
CA CYS A 75 8.29 9.04 -6.77
C CYS A 75 7.86 10.25 -7.60
N ASN A 76 8.62 11.35 -7.49
CA ASN A 76 8.32 12.59 -8.23
C ASN A 76 8.38 12.38 -9.76
N TYR A 77 9.33 11.58 -10.24
CA TYR A 77 9.48 11.30 -11.67
C TYR A 77 8.32 10.49 -12.25
N CYS A 78 7.77 9.54 -11.49
CA CYS A 78 6.61 8.76 -11.93
C CYS A 78 5.27 9.38 -11.49
N ASN A 79 5.32 10.50 -10.76
CA ASN A 79 4.19 11.15 -10.10
C ASN A 79 3.23 10.18 -9.39
N LYS A 80 3.77 9.18 -8.69
CA LYS A 80 2.97 8.19 -7.98
C LYS A 80 3.71 7.58 -6.80
N CYS A 81 2.95 7.09 -5.83
CA CYS A 81 3.50 6.29 -4.76
C CYS A 81 3.88 4.89 -5.23
N VAL A 82 5.03 4.42 -4.78
CA VAL A 82 5.59 3.10 -5.08
C VAL A 82 6.05 2.45 -3.78
N LYS A 83 6.19 1.12 -3.77
CA LYS A 83 6.74 0.39 -2.62
C LYS A 83 8.10 0.99 -2.24
N ARG A 84 8.40 1.13 -0.94
CA ARG A 84 9.62 1.79 -0.44
C ARG A 84 10.93 1.25 -1.06
N LYS A 85 10.99 -0.06 -1.31
CA LYS A 85 12.13 -0.77 -1.92
C LYS A 85 12.32 -0.47 -3.41
N TYR A 86 11.34 0.14 -4.09
CA TYR A 86 11.45 0.41 -5.52
C TYR A 86 12.32 1.64 -5.75
N ILE A 87 13.09 1.64 -6.84
CA ILE A 87 13.99 2.71 -7.25
C ILE A 87 13.53 3.18 -8.63
N HIS A 88 13.48 4.49 -8.84
CA HIS A 88 13.22 5.04 -10.17
C HIS A 88 14.45 4.83 -11.06
N CYS A 89 14.28 4.11 -12.15
CA CYS A 89 15.35 3.85 -13.09
C CYS A 89 15.36 4.91 -14.19
N LYS A 90 16.48 5.62 -14.35
CA LYS A 90 16.67 6.63 -15.41
C LYS A 90 16.74 6.04 -16.82
N LYS A 91 16.99 4.73 -16.97
CA LYS A 91 17.07 4.05 -18.28
C LYS A 91 15.70 3.71 -18.83
N CYS A 92 14.82 3.14 -18.00
CA CYS A 92 13.49 2.71 -18.41
C CYS A 92 12.36 3.65 -17.95
N PHE A 93 12.69 4.72 -17.23
CA PHE A 93 11.78 5.73 -16.68
C PHE A 93 10.64 5.14 -15.81
N LYS A 94 10.87 3.96 -15.22
CA LYS A 94 9.91 3.27 -14.35
C LYS A 94 10.52 2.96 -12.99
N CYS A 95 9.68 2.92 -11.96
CA CYS A 95 10.06 2.41 -10.65
C CYS A 95 9.93 0.88 -10.60
N HIS A 96 10.99 0.21 -10.17
CA HIS A 96 11.02 -1.24 -9.96
C HIS A 96 12.05 -1.59 -8.89
N LEU A 97 12.15 -2.87 -8.50
CA LEU A 97 13.22 -3.36 -7.62
C LEU A 97 14.60 -3.23 -8.29
N LYS A 98 15.67 -3.20 -7.50
CA LYS A 98 17.04 -3.25 -8.04
C LYS A 98 17.20 -4.44 -9.01
N GLU A 99 18.00 -4.27 -10.05
CA GLU A 99 18.28 -5.29 -11.09
C GLU A 99 17.07 -5.73 -11.95
N ARG A 100 15.91 -5.06 -11.83
CA ARG A 100 14.71 -5.36 -12.65
C ARG A 100 14.43 -4.33 -13.75
N CYS A 101 15.48 -3.71 -14.31
CA CYS A 101 15.28 -2.71 -15.36
C CYS A 101 14.82 -3.37 -16.67
N TYR A 102 13.67 -2.93 -17.17
CA TYR A 102 12.98 -3.51 -18.33
C TYR A 102 13.78 -3.46 -19.64
N VAL A 103 14.75 -2.54 -19.74
CA VAL A 103 15.60 -2.42 -20.93
C VAL A 103 16.59 -3.58 -21.06
N PHE A 104 16.92 -4.30 -19.97
CA PHE A 104 17.84 -5.45 -19.99
C PHE A 104 17.16 -6.79 -20.29
N LYS A 105 15.86 -6.80 -20.63
CA LYS A 105 15.13 -8.03 -21.00
C LYS A 105 15.08 -8.28 -22.52
N LYS A 106 15.87 -7.55 -23.30
CA LYS A 106 16.20 -7.95 -24.67
C LYS A 106 17.49 -8.74 -24.58
N ASP A 107 17.36 -10.05 -24.46
CA ASP A 107 18.25 -11.12 -24.95
C ASP A 107 17.63 -12.47 -24.56
#